data_AF-A0A641RD46-F1
#
_entry.id   AF-A0A641RD46-F1
#
_cell.length_a   1.000
_cell.length_b   1.000
_cell.length_c   1.000
_cell.angle_alpha   90.00
_cell.angle_beta   90.00
_cell.angle_gamma   90.00
#
_symmetry.space_group_name_H-M   'P 1'
#
loop_
_entity.id
_entity.type
_entity.pdbx_description
1 polymer ?
#
loop_
_entity_poly.entity_id
_entity_poly.type
_entity_poly.pdbx_seq_one_letter_code
_entity_poly.pdbx_strand_id
1 'polypeptide(L)'
;MKIQNIYHLLQAALLLLLVSCTQEEFPAVQDKAQQLTISVTDGGYTSAVENMKTRVETRAVENGYTTEFTEGDACGFYMVRGGKPVYSNVKLTAEKDAATGGIMWKT
;
A
#
# COMPACT_ATOMS: atom_id res chain seq x y z
N MET A 1 47.93 -46.22 16.24
CA MET A 1 46.54 -46.13 15.68
C MET A 1 46.57 -46.76 14.29
N LYS A 2 45.74 -47.77 13.99
CA LYS A 2 45.82 -48.50 12.70
C LYS A 2 45.40 -47.58 11.56
N ILE A 3 46.20 -47.53 10.49
CA ILE A 3 46.01 -46.65 9.30
C ILE A 3 44.60 -46.76 8.70
N GLN A 4 43.97 -47.93 8.79
CA GLN A 4 42.58 -48.18 8.40
C GLN A 4 41.57 -47.29 9.12
N ASN A 5 41.82 -46.92 10.37
CA ASN A 5 40.94 -46.07 11.17
C ASN A 5 40.95 -44.60 10.72
N ILE A 6 42.04 -44.16 10.08
CA ILE A 6 42.20 -42.79 9.59
C ILE A 6 41.37 -42.60 8.32
N TYR A 7 41.33 -43.61 7.43
CA TYR A 7 40.53 -43.55 6.20
C TYR A 7 39.03 -43.49 6.47
N HIS A 8 38.54 -44.24 7.45
CA HIS A 8 37.13 -44.19 7.85
C HIS A 8 36.74 -42.84 8.46
N LEU A 9 37.63 -42.25 9.27
CA LEU A 9 37.42 -40.89 9.80
C LEU A 9 37.39 -39.84 8.68
N LEU A 10 38.27 -39.98 7.69
CA LEU A 10 38.34 -39.06 6.56
C LEU A 10 37.09 -39.14 5.67
N GLN A 11 36.59 -40.36 5.41
CA GLN A 11 35.33 -40.56 4.69
C GLN A 11 34.12 -40.02 5.44
N ALA A 12 34.06 -40.23 6.76
CA ALA A 12 32.97 -39.71 7.57
C ALA A 12 32.96 -38.17 7.59
N ALA A 13 34.13 -37.54 7.69
CA ALA A 13 34.26 -36.09 7.62
C ALA A 13 33.84 -35.52 6.26
N LEU A 14 34.17 -36.19 5.16
CA LEU A 14 33.76 -35.77 3.81
C LEU A 14 32.25 -35.88 3.61
N LEU A 15 31.61 -36.94 4.13
CA LEU A 15 30.16 -37.10 4.08
C LEU A 15 29.43 -36.02 4.90
N LEU A 16 29.96 -35.65 6.07
CA LEU A 16 29.40 -34.58 6.91
C LEU A 16 29.46 -33.19 6.25
N LEU A 17 30.53 -32.91 5.49
CA LEU A 17 30.68 -31.66 4.73
C LEU A 17 29.70 -31.54 3.56
N LEU A 18 29.32 -32.66 2.94
CA LEU A 18 28.36 -32.67 1.83
C LEU A 18 26.92 -32.44 2.31
N VAL A 19 26.61 -32.82 3.56
CA VAL A 19 25.27 -32.63 4.16
C VAL A 19 25.09 -31.23 4.76
N SER A 20 26.18 -30.51 5.11
CA SER A 20 26.08 -29.15 5.63
C SER A 20 25.82 -28.07 4.58
N CYS A 21 25.79 -28.42 3.29
CA CYS A 21 25.55 -27.47 2.20
C CYS A 21 24.08 -27.40 1.74
N THR A 22 23.17 -28.20 2.33
CA THR A 22 21.74 -27.95 2.16
C THR A 22 21.33 -26.89 3.17
N GLN A 23 21.46 -25.62 2.80
CA GLN A 23 20.72 -24.56 3.46
C GLN A 23 19.25 -24.97 3.34
N GLU A 24 18.60 -25.27 4.47
CA GLU A 24 17.14 -25.30 4.56
C GLU A 24 16.69 -23.88 4.24
N GLU A 25 16.57 -23.59 2.95
CA GLU A 25 15.84 -22.44 2.46
C GLU A 25 14.39 -22.77 2.78
N PHE A 26 14.01 -22.49 4.04
CA PHE A 26 12.61 -22.36 4.42
C PHE A 26 11.96 -21.61 3.26
N PRO A 27 10.85 -22.13 2.67
CA PRO A 27 10.16 -21.37 1.67
C PRO A 27 9.89 -20.03 2.33
N ALA A 28 10.50 -18.97 1.81
CA ALA A 28 10.19 -17.64 2.24
C ALA A 28 8.69 -17.56 2.04
N VAL A 29 7.93 -17.63 3.14
CA VAL A 29 6.55 -17.21 3.13
C VAL A 29 6.70 -15.73 2.84
N GLN A 30 6.73 -15.40 1.54
CA GLN A 30 6.39 -14.09 1.05
C GLN A 30 4.94 -13.95 1.50
N ASP A 31 4.77 -13.51 2.74
CA ASP A 31 3.52 -12.98 3.22
C ASP A 31 3.22 -11.89 2.20
N LYS A 32 2.33 -12.20 1.24
CA LYS A 32 2.02 -11.27 0.17
C LYS A 32 1.40 -10.10 0.91
N ALA A 33 2.18 -9.03 1.06
CA ALA A 33 1.76 -7.84 1.76
C ALA A 33 0.34 -7.51 1.26
N GLN A 34 -0.63 -7.51 2.18
CA GLN A 34 -2.01 -7.37 1.81
C GLN A 34 -2.17 -6.06 1.04
N GLN A 35 -2.64 -6.18 -0.21
CA GLN A 35 -2.80 -5.01 -1.08
C GLN A 35 -3.87 -4.08 -0.48
N LEU A 36 -3.51 -2.81 -0.31
CA LEU A 36 -4.42 -1.76 0.11
C LEU A 36 -4.95 -1.04 -1.13
N THR A 37 -6.27 -0.98 -1.27
CA THR A 37 -6.94 -0.15 -2.29
C THR A 37 -7.45 1.12 -1.64
N ILE A 38 -7.24 2.26 -2.28
CA ILE A 38 -7.61 3.59 -1.76
C ILE A 38 -8.66 4.21 -2.68
N SER A 39 -9.75 4.70 -2.10
CA SER A 39 -10.75 5.54 -2.77
C SER A 39 -10.83 6.91 -2.08
N VAL A 40 -11.11 7.95 -2.87
CA VAL A 40 -11.23 9.34 -2.40
C VAL A 40 -12.56 9.88 -2.90
N THR A 41 -13.31 10.51 -2.00
CA THR A 41 -14.63 11.09 -2.27
C THR A 41 -14.72 12.47 -1.62
N ASP A 42 -15.30 13.43 -2.33
CA ASP A 42 -15.62 14.75 -1.79
C ASP A 42 -17.04 14.75 -1.20
N GLY A 43 -17.18 15.24 0.03
CA GLY A 43 -18.48 15.43 0.68
C GLY A 43 -19.27 16.64 0.14
N GLY A 44 -18.63 17.46 -0.69
CA GLY A 44 -19.20 18.67 -1.26
C GLY A 44 -19.17 19.86 -0.30
N TYR A 45 -19.37 21.04 -0.86
CA TYR A 45 -19.44 22.30 -0.13
C TYR A 45 -20.73 23.06 -0.48
N THR A 46 -21.52 23.35 0.55
CA THR A 46 -22.71 24.20 0.45
C THR A 46 -22.41 25.54 1.11
N SER A 47 -22.75 26.65 0.45
CA SER A 47 -22.40 27.99 0.95
C SER A 47 -23.14 28.32 2.25
N ALA A 48 -22.49 29.07 3.15
CA ALA A 48 -23.10 29.53 4.39
C ALA A 48 -24.33 30.44 4.16
N VAL A 49 -24.43 31.08 2.98
CA VAL A 49 -25.52 31.98 2.59
C VAL A 49 -26.81 31.20 2.33
N GLU A 50 -26.71 29.97 1.82
CA GLU A 50 -27.87 29.09 1.61
C GLU A 50 -28.45 28.56 2.94
N ASN A 51 -27.61 28.42 3.98
CA ASN A 51 -28.02 28.02 5.32
C ASN A 51 -28.60 29.16 6.18
N MET A 52 -28.68 30.40 5.67
CA MET A 52 -29.31 31.51 6.39
C MET A 52 -30.81 31.58 6.12
N LYS A 53 -31.60 31.46 7.20
CA LYS A 53 -33.08 31.58 7.24
C LYS A 53 -33.64 32.95 6.80
N THR A 54 -32.78 33.87 6.36
CA THR A 54 -33.11 35.28 6.06
C THR A 54 -32.72 35.67 4.63
N ARG A 55 -32.67 34.69 3.71
CA ARG A 55 -32.37 34.98 2.30
C ARG A 55 -33.57 35.62 1.61
N VAL A 56 -33.33 36.75 0.95
CA VAL A 56 -34.22 37.26 -0.10
C VAL A 56 -34.07 36.33 -1.29
N GLU A 57 -35.09 35.55 -1.62
CA GLU A 57 -35.05 34.54 -2.69
C GLU A 57 -34.91 35.21 -4.06
N THR A 58 -33.68 35.42 -4.51
CA THR A 58 -33.39 35.50 -5.94
C THR A 58 -33.55 34.09 -6.51
N ARG A 59 -34.29 33.93 -7.61
CA ARG A 59 -34.69 32.64 -8.23
C ARG A 59 -33.56 31.64 -8.56
N ALA A 60 -32.29 32.00 -8.38
CA ALA A 60 -31.16 31.10 -8.57
C ALA A 60 -30.92 30.24 -7.31
N VAL A 61 -31.06 28.93 -7.48
CA VAL A 61 -30.58 27.89 -6.55
C VAL A 61 -29.17 27.52 -6.98
N GLU A 62 -28.18 27.71 -6.11
CA GLU A 62 -26.83 27.24 -6.34
C GLU A 62 -26.75 25.81 -5.83
N ASN A 63 -26.75 24.82 -6.73
CA ASN A 63 -26.37 23.47 -6.32
C ASN A 63 -24.91 23.54 -5.86
N GLY A 64 -24.65 23.21 -4.59
CA GLY A 64 -23.33 23.25 -3.99
C GLY A 64 -22.22 22.61 -4.84
N TYR A 65 -20.98 22.90 -4.48
CA TYR A 65 -19.82 22.51 -5.28
C TYR A 65 -19.31 21.13 -4.84
N THR A 66 -19.09 20.23 -5.79
CA THR A 66 -18.45 18.94 -5.57
C THR A 66 -17.25 18.79 -6.49
N THR A 67 -16.17 18.23 -5.97
CA THR A 67 -14.96 17.94 -6.74
C THR A 67 -15.17 16.68 -7.58
N GLU A 68 -14.99 16.80 -8.89
CA GLU A 68 -14.81 15.66 -9.78
C GLU A 68 -13.31 15.43 -9.98
N PHE A 69 -12.80 14.31 -9.48
CA PHE A 69 -11.38 13.97 -9.62
C PHE A 69 -11.06 13.51 -11.05
N THR A 70 -9.94 13.98 -11.57
CA THR A 70 -9.47 13.70 -12.93
C THR A 70 -8.04 13.15 -12.92
N GLU A 71 -7.61 12.59 -14.05
CA GLU A 71 -6.26 12.08 -14.19
C GLU A 71 -5.21 13.17 -13.93
N GLY A 72 -4.23 12.86 -13.09
CA GLY A 72 -3.17 13.80 -12.68
C GLY A 72 -3.43 14.53 -11.35
N ASP A 73 -4.66 14.49 -10.81
CA ASP A 73 -4.92 14.99 -9.46
C ASP A 73 -4.07 14.23 -8.43
N ALA A 74 -3.67 14.92 -7.37
CA ALA A 74 -2.77 14.35 -6.37
C ALA A 74 -3.25 14.58 -4.94
N CYS A 75 -3.03 13.58 -4.09
CA CYS A 75 -3.27 13.69 -2.65
C CYS A 75 -2.11 13.09 -1.84
N GLY A 76 -2.01 13.44 -0.56
CA GLY A 76 -1.00 12.91 0.36
C GLY A 76 -1.57 11.81 1.25
N PHE A 77 -0.94 10.64 1.24
CA PHE A 77 -1.29 9.50 2.09
C PHE A 77 -0.44 9.45 3.36
N TYR A 78 -1.12 9.29 4.50
CA TYR A 78 -0.50 9.10 5.81
C TYR A 78 -1.03 7.83 6.44
N MET A 79 -0.14 7.06 7.05
CA MET A 79 -0.51 5.90 7.86
C MET A 79 0.04 6.10 9.27
N VAL A 80 -0.85 6.10 10.26
CA VAL A 80 -0.48 6.33 11.67
C VAL A 80 -0.69 5.05 12.46
N ARG A 81 0.32 4.64 13.24
CA ARG A 81 0.24 3.50 14.16
C ARG A 81 0.72 3.95 15.53
N GLY A 82 -0.12 3.78 16.55
CA GLY A 82 0.21 4.22 17.91
C GLY A 82 0.49 5.73 18.03
N GLY A 83 -0.25 6.56 17.28
CA GLY A 83 -0.08 8.02 17.29
C GLY A 83 1.15 8.56 16.55
N LYS A 84 1.96 7.68 15.92
CA LYS A 84 3.12 8.09 15.13
C LYS A 84 2.93 7.73 13.65
N PRO A 85 3.32 8.61 12.72
CA PRO A 85 3.26 8.28 11.31
C PRO A 85 4.30 7.21 10.98
N VAL A 86 3.87 6.17 10.28
CA VAL A 86 4.69 5.11 9.70
C VAL A 86 4.93 5.38 8.20
N TYR A 87 3.93 5.95 7.52
CA TYR A 87 4.08 6.60 6.22
C TYR A 87 3.65 8.06 6.35
N SER A 88 4.41 8.95 5.71
CA SER A 88 4.19 10.40 5.78
C SER A 88 4.12 11.00 4.39
N ASN A 89 2.99 11.63 4.08
CA ASN A 89 2.77 12.39 2.85
C ASN A 89 3.16 11.66 1.56
N VAL A 90 2.90 10.35 1.48
CA VAL A 90 3.16 9.60 0.25
C VAL A 90 2.24 10.15 -0.82
N LYS A 91 2.80 10.69 -1.91
CA LYS A 91 2.00 11.22 -3.01
C LYS A 91 1.24 10.06 -3.65
N LEU A 92 -0.06 10.22 -3.78
CA LEU A 92 -0.88 9.42 -4.68
C LEU A 92 -1.32 10.30 -5.84
N THR A 93 -1.27 9.75 -7.05
CA THR A 93 -1.75 10.38 -8.27
C THR A 93 -2.96 9.60 -8.78
N ALA A 94 -4.00 10.33 -9.17
CA ALA A 94 -5.15 9.78 -9.86
C ALA A 94 -4.75 9.36 -11.27
N GLU A 95 -4.91 8.07 -11.57
CA GLU A 95 -4.70 7.50 -12.90
C GLU A 95 -5.99 6.87 -13.40
N LYS A 96 -6.15 6.83 -14.71
CA LYS A 96 -7.28 6.13 -15.33
C LYS A 96 -7.09 4.62 -15.21
N ASP A 97 -8.11 3.96 -14.68
CA ASP A 97 -8.18 2.50 -14.69
C ASP A 97 -8.52 2.00 -16.10
N ALA A 98 -7.64 1.19 -16.67
CA ALA A 98 -7.86 0.60 -17.99
C ALA A 98 -9.05 -0.37 -18.03
N ALA A 99 -9.40 -1.00 -16.90
CA ALA A 99 -10.48 -1.98 -16.82
C ALA A 99 -11.85 -1.33 -16.61
N THR A 100 -11.93 -0.36 -15.68
CA THR A 100 -13.21 0.26 -15.30
C THR A 100 -13.45 1.62 -15.93
N GLY A 101 -12.40 2.28 -16.44
CA GLY A 101 -12.43 3.65 -16.94
C GLY A 101 -12.54 4.72 -15.86
N GLY A 102 -12.66 4.33 -14.58
CA GLY A 102 -12.69 5.22 -13.42
C GLY A 102 -11.29 5.66 -12.97
N ILE A 103 -11.23 6.34 -11.83
CA ILE A 103 -9.96 6.76 -11.22
C ILE A 103 -9.46 5.72 -10.23
N MET A 104 -8.17 5.38 -10.33
CA MET A 104 -7.41 4.66 -9.30
C MET A 104 -6.29 5.53 -8.77
N TRP A 105 -6.07 5.47 -7.44
CA TRP A 105 -5.01 6.22 -6.77
C TRP A 105 -3.75 5.36 -6.66
N LYS A 106 -2.63 5.81 -7.25
CA LYS A 106 -1.34 5.10 -7.25
C LYS A 106 -0.22 5.96 -6.71
N THR A 107 0.76 5.33 -6.07
CA THR A 107 2.03 5.95 -5.64
C THR A 107 2.95 6.20 -6.82
#